data_AF-A0A5M5BTG1-F1
#
_entry.id   AF-A0A5M5BTG1-F1
#
_cell.length_a   1.000
_cell.length_b   1.000
_cell.length_c   1.000
_cell.angle_alpha   90.00
_cell.angle_beta   90.00
_cell.angle_gamma   90.00
#
_symmetry.space_group_name_H-M   'P 1'
#
loop_
_entity.id
_entity.type
_entity.pdbx_description
1 polymer ?
#
loop_
_entity_poly.entity_id
_entity_poly.type
_entity_poly.pdbx_seq_one_letter_code
_entity_poly.pdbx_strand_id
1 'polypeptide(L)'
;MEKFDSMLSPVIDSTLGQRCRSIIGYQFSEIVRSLMSVYFCGGSCVEDVTSQLMRHLSYHPTLRTCSSDTILRAIKELTQENIS
;
A
#
# COMPACT_ATOMS: atom_id res chain seq x y z
N MET A 1 -2.34 12.62 -0.52
CA MET A 1 -2.62 11.34 0.15
C MET A 1 -3.63 11.46 1.29
N GLU A 2 -3.80 12.63 1.90
CA GLU A 2 -4.71 12.82 3.04
C GLU A 2 -6.17 12.42 2.76
N LYS A 3 -6.71 12.76 1.58
CA LYS A 3 -8.08 12.33 1.19
C LYS A 3 -8.21 10.80 1.15
N PHE A 4 -7.19 10.11 0.61
CA PHE A 4 -7.15 8.64 0.63
C PHE A 4 -7.17 8.13 2.07
N ASP A 5 -6.32 8.70 2.93
CA ASP A 5 -6.25 8.27 4.33
C ASP A 5 -7.55 8.54 5.11
N SER A 6 -8.22 9.65 4.86
CA SER A 6 -9.47 9.98 5.55
C SER A 6 -10.68 9.15 5.08
N MET A 7 -10.72 8.76 3.80
CA MET A 7 -11.90 8.14 3.20
C MET A 7 -11.76 6.64 2.99
N LEU A 8 -10.59 6.17 2.53
CA LEU A 8 -10.40 4.79 2.08
C LEU A 8 -9.68 3.94 3.11
N SER A 9 -8.71 4.49 3.85
CA SER A 9 -7.97 3.71 4.84
C SER A 9 -8.88 3.02 5.88
N PRO A 10 -9.90 3.68 6.47
CA PRO A 10 -10.79 3.01 7.43
C PRO A 10 -11.60 1.86 6.81
N VAL A 11 -12.04 2.02 5.56
CA VAL A 11 -12.82 1.00 4.83
C VAL A 11 -11.93 -0.20 4.51
N ILE A 12 -10.72 0.05 4.01
CA ILE A 12 -9.76 -1.00 3.66
C ILE A 12 -9.38 -1.81 4.90
N ASP A 13 -8.99 -1.14 5.99
CA ASP A 13 -8.55 -1.82 7.20
C ASP A 13 -9.70 -2.55 7.91
N SER A 14 -10.93 -2.00 7.88
CA SER A 14 -12.10 -2.69 8.42
C SER A 14 -12.49 -3.93 7.59
N THR A 15 -12.21 -3.94 6.29
CA THR A 15 -12.61 -5.02 5.38
C THR A 15 -11.57 -6.14 5.36
N LEU A 16 -10.29 -5.77 5.26
CA LEU A 16 -9.18 -6.71 5.10
C LEU A 16 -8.50 -7.06 6.43
N GLY A 17 -8.78 -6.31 7.50
CA GLY A 17 -8.17 -6.49 8.81
C GLY A 17 -6.69 -6.10 8.84
N GLN A 18 -5.94 -6.63 9.81
CA GLN A 18 -4.50 -6.42 9.90
C GLN A 18 -3.74 -7.51 9.15
N ARG A 19 -2.88 -7.10 8.21
CA ARG A 19 -1.99 -8.01 7.50
C ARG A 19 -0.94 -8.66 8.42
N CYS A 20 -0.36 -7.90 9.34
CA CYS A 20 0.60 -8.39 10.32
C CYS A 20 0.22 -7.92 11.72
N ARG A 21 0.17 -8.85 12.69
CA ARG A 21 -0.09 -8.55 14.11
C ARG A 21 1.14 -8.04 14.87
N SER A 22 2.29 -7.95 14.20
CA SER A 22 3.54 -7.48 14.80
C SER A 22 3.68 -5.97 14.67
N ILE A 23 4.33 -5.34 15.67
CA ILE A 23 4.59 -3.89 15.77
C ILE A 23 5.29 -3.30 14.54
N ILE A 24 6.01 -4.11 13.77
CA ILE A 24 6.82 -3.68 12.61
C ILE A 24 6.04 -3.80 11.28
N GLY A 25 4.80 -4.30 11.32
CA GLY A 25 3.97 -4.54 10.13
C GLY A 25 3.41 -3.27 9.47
N TYR A 26 2.90 -3.47 8.25
CA TYR A 26 2.06 -2.50 7.55
C TYR A 26 0.59 -2.96 7.57
N GLN A 27 -0.32 -2.01 7.70
CA GLN A 27 -1.75 -2.21 7.48
C GLN A 27 -2.05 -2.30 5.97
N PHE A 28 -3.19 -2.90 5.62
CA PHE A 28 -3.57 -3.00 4.21
C PHE A 28 -3.80 -1.62 3.58
N SER A 29 -4.36 -0.67 4.33
CA SER A 29 -4.49 0.71 3.86
C SER A 29 -3.14 1.35 3.50
N GLU A 30 -2.10 1.13 4.30
CA GLU A 30 -0.75 1.65 4.04
C GLU A 30 -0.14 1.01 2.78
N ILE A 31 -0.40 -0.28 2.57
CA ILE A 31 0.08 -1.02 1.39
C ILE A 31 -0.65 -0.57 0.13
N VAL A 32 -1.99 -0.47 0.17
CA VAL A 32 -2.79 0.02 -0.95
C VAL A 32 -2.44 1.47 -1.24
N ARG A 33 -2.26 2.32 -0.23
CA ARG A 33 -1.80 3.71 -0.42
C ARG A 33 -0.43 3.77 -1.09
N SER A 34 0.50 2.92 -0.69
CA SER A 34 1.83 2.84 -1.32
C SER A 34 1.72 2.44 -2.78
N LEU A 35 0.86 1.48 -3.11
CA LEU A 35 0.55 1.11 -4.50
C LEU A 35 -0.13 2.26 -5.27
N MET A 36 -1.12 2.94 -4.66
CA MET A 36 -1.82 4.07 -5.27
C MET A 36 -0.91 5.25 -5.57
N SER A 37 0.20 5.41 -4.85
CA SER A 37 1.19 6.43 -5.17
C SER A 37 1.79 6.28 -6.57
N VAL A 38 1.95 5.04 -7.07
CA VAL A 38 2.39 4.78 -8.45
C VAL A 38 1.37 5.32 -9.43
N TYR A 39 0.10 4.95 -9.26
CA TYR A 39 -0.99 5.36 -10.14
C TYR A 39 -1.19 6.88 -10.14
N PHE A 40 -1.12 7.54 -8.98
CA PHE A 40 -1.23 9.01 -8.88
C PHE A 40 -0.04 9.75 -9.49
N CYS A 41 1.13 9.11 -9.56
CA CYS A 41 2.30 9.62 -10.26
C CYS A 41 2.34 9.22 -11.75
N GLY A 42 1.31 8.53 -12.26
CA GLY A 42 1.25 8.09 -13.66
C GLY A 42 2.18 6.93 -14.00
N GLY A 43 2.69 6.21 -12.99
CA GLY A 43 3.52 5.03 -13.19
C GLY A 43 2.70 3.79 -13.54
N SER A 44 3.36 2.80 -14.13
CA SER A 44 2.76 1.50 -14.50
C SER A 44 3.38 0.32 -13.75
N CYS A 45 4.49 0.53 -13.06
CA CYS A 45 5.28 -0.54 -12.47
C CYS A 45 5.34 -0.37 -10.94
N VAL A 46 5.01 -1.43 -10.19
CA VAL A 46 5.05 -1.38 -8.71
C VAL A 46 6.45 -1.12 -8.17
N GLU A 47 7.48 -1.48 -8.93
CA GLU A 47 8.89 -1.21 -8.61
C GLU A 47 9.21 0.28 -8.50
N ASP A 48 8.42 1.15 -9.15
CA ASP A 48 8.55 2.61 -9.05
C ASP A 48 8.31 3.12 -7.62
N VAL A 49 7.55 2.39 -6.79
CA VAL A 49 7.42 2.71 -5.37
C VAL A 49 8.79 2.76 -4.71
N THR A 50 9.59 1.70 -4.89
CA THR A 50 10.89 1.59 -4.23
C THR A 50 11.95 2.43 -4.94
N SER A 51 11.97 2.41 -6.28
CA SER A 51 13.06 3.01 -7.06
C SER A 51 12.94 4.53 -7.21
N GLN A 52 11.71 5.05 -7.34
CA GLN A 52 11.45 6.47 -7.61
C GLN A 52 10.78 7.15 -6.42
N LEU A 53 9.69 6.60 -5.89
CA LEU A 53 8.78 7.35 -5.03
C LEU A 53 9.18 7.34 -3.55
N MET A 54 9.72 6.24 -3.03
CA MET A 54 9.96 6.04 -1.60
C MET A 54 10.83 7.13 -0.97
N ARG A 55 11.86 7.61 -1.69
CA ARG A 55 12.72 8.71 -1.23
C ARG A 55 11.94 10.02 -1.08
N HIS A 56 11.02 10.32 -1.99
CA HIS A 56 10.23 11.55 -1.94
C HIS A 56 9.11 11.46 -0.89
N LEU A 57 8.48 10.29 -0.81
CA LEU A 57 7.38 10.02 0.11
C LEU A 57 7.83 9.95 1.56
N SER A 58 9.07 9.56 1.85
CA SER A 58 9.61 9.51 3.22
C SER A 58 9.74 10.88 3.90
N TYR A 59 9.74 11.98 3.13
CA TYR A 59 9.71 13.34 3.69
C TYR A 59 8.35 13.71 4.28
N HIS A 60 7.29 12.94 4.02
CA HIS A 60 5.97 13.21 4.56
C HIS A 60 5.81 12.58 5.97
N PRO A 61 5.49 13.38 7.00
CA PRO A 61 5.68 12.99 8.40
C PRO A 61 4.83 11.80 8.87
N THR A 62 3.66 11.59 8.26
CA THR A 62 2.72 10.53 8.64
C THR A 62 2.66 9.38 7.63
N LEU A 63 3.38 9.48 6.52
CA LEU A 63 3.21 8.55 5.41
C LEU A 63 4.24 7.42 5.50
N ARG A 64 3.78 6.25 5.93
CA ARG A 64 4.58 5.02 5.83
C ARG A 64 4.40 4.43 4.42
N THR A 65 5.49 4.33 3.68
CA THR A 65 5.55 3.73 2.34
C THR A 65 6.23 2.38 2.44
N CYS A 66 5.57 1.33 1.95
CA CYS A 66 6.16 0.00 1.92
C CYS A 66 6.89 -0.26 0.59
N SER A 67 7.77 -1.27 0.56
CA SER A 67 8.48 -1.65 -0.66
C SER A 67 7.56 -2.33 -1.68
N SER A 68 7.99 -2.32 -2.93
CA SER A 68 7.42 -3.13 -4.02
C SER A 68 7.24 -4.60 -3.63
N ASP A 69 8.22 -5.22 -2.96
CA ASP A 69 8.12 -6.61 -2.48
C ASP A 69 6.97 -6.80 -1.47
N THR A 70 6.80 -5.82 -0.58
CA THR A 70 5.76 -5.84 0.44
C THR A 70 4.39 -5.75 -0.21
N ILE A 71 4.24 -4.91 -1.24
CA ILE A 71 3.01 -4.77 -2.03
C ILE A 71 2.70 -6.06 -2.78
N LEU A 72 3.66 -6.60 -3.52
CA LEU A 72 3.47 -7.82 -4.30
C LEU A 72 3.07 -9.02 -3.43
N ARG A 73 3.67 -9.13 -2.24
CA ARG A 73 3.30 -10.18 -1.28
C ARG A 73 1.88 -9.97 -0.75
N ALA A 74 1.45 -8.74 -0.49
CA ALA A 74 0.08 -8.46 -0.06
C ALA A 74 -0.94 -8.78 -1.16
N ILE A 75 -0.65 -8.42 -2.42
CA ILE A 75 -1.51 -8.77 -3.56
C ILE A 75 -1.64 -10.29 -3.64
N LYS A 76 -0.52 -11.03 -3.55
CA LYS A 76 -0.52 -12.50 -3.56
C LYS A 76 -1.35 -13.11 -2.42
N GLU A 77 -1.32 -12.52 -1.23
CA GLU A 77 -2.14 -12.95 -0.08
C GLU A 77 -3.64 -12.71 -0.32
N LEU A 78 -4.00 -11.66 -1.07
CA LEU A 78 -5.39 -11.32 -1.40
C LEU A 78 -5.90 -12.06 -2.64
N THR A 79 -5.02 -12.58 -3.49
CA THR A 79 -5.39 -13.35 -4.68
C THR A 79 -6.26 -14.54 -4.29
N GLN A 80 -7.43 -14.67 -4.92
CA GLN A 80 -8.29 -15.84 -4.84
C GLN A 80 -8.24 -16.61 -6.16
N GLU A 81 -8.54 -17.90 -6.13
CA GLU A 81 -8.71 -18.68 -7.35
C GLU A 81 -9.85 -18.09 -8.18
N ASN A 82 -9.67 -18.09 -9.49
CA ASN A 82 -10.72 -17.62 -10.38
C ASN A 82 -11.86 -18.65 -10.37
N ILE A 83 -13.03 -18.23 -9.92
CA ILE A 83 -14.27 -18.99 -10.02
C ILE A 83 -14.77 -18.85 -11.46
N SER A 84 -14.22 -19.66 -12.36
CA SER A 84 -14.67 -19.84 -13.75
C SER A 84 -15.05 -21.29 -14.01
#